data_AF-A0A534WLJ2-F1
#
_entry.id   AF-A0A534WLJ2-F1
#
_cell.length_a   1.000
_cell.length_b   1.000
_cell.length_c   1.000
_cell.angle_alpha   90.00
_cell.angle_beta   90.00
_cell.angle_gamma   90.00
#
_symmetry.space_group_name_H-M   'P 1'
#
loop_
_entity.id
_entity.type
_entity.pdbx_description
1 polymer ?
#
loop_
_entity_poly.entity_id
_entity_poly.type
_entity_poly.pdbx_seq_one_letter_code
_entity_poly.pdbx_strand_id
1 'polypeptide(L)'
;MFVLGHVGIGTRMLLGLRERLSIRWLVLGCLLPDLIDKPLFYGLLWTRGHPDALISGSRSVGHTGLFALALLALAFALRRPALWAVIAGVATHLGLDIGGELVAGATNDSSIWIAIFFPALGWRFPRAPFHSLVEHLRITAENLYVIAGEIVGGAILLRAWWLRRKVQSS
;
A
#
# COMPACT_ATOMS: atom_id res chain seq x y z
N MET A 1 2.96 6.09 -8.46
CA MET A 1 3.02 4.95 -7.52
C MET A 1 3.78 5.38 -6.27
N PHE A 2 3.59 4.71 -5.13
CA PHE A 2 4.26 5.00 -3.85
C PHE A 2 5.03 3.77 -3.32
N VAL A 3 5.68 3.04 -4.22
CA VAL A 3 6.22 1.69 -3.96
C VAL A 3 7.44 1.73 -3.03
N LEU A 4 8.43 2.57 -3.31
CA LEU A 4 9.61 2.70 -2.45
C LEU A 4 9.25 3.39 -1.14
N GLY A 5 8.29 4.31 -1.17
CA GLY A 5 7.68 4.89 0.04
C GLY A 5 7.12 3.79 0.95
N HIS A 6 6.21 2.97 0.44
CA HIS A 6 5.61 1.86 1.18
C HIS A 6 6.64 0.89 1.76
N VAL A 7 7.62 0.46 0.98
CA VAL A 7 8.61 -0.52 1.45
C VAL A 7 9.67 0.13 2.33
N GLY A 8 10.27 1.22 1.88
CA GLY A 8 11.36 1.91 2.58
C GLY A 8 10.90 2.53 3.88
N ILE A 9 9.87 3.38 3.84
CA ILE A 9 9.32 4.04 5.04
C ILE A 9 8.56 3.02 5.89
N GLY A 10 7.67 2.22 5.28
CA GLY A 10 6.82 1.28 6.01
C GLY A 10 7.61 0.25 6.81
N THR A 11 8.72 -0.28 6.27
CA THR A 11 9.58 -1.19 7.04
C THR A 11 10.30 -0.52 8.22
N ARG A 12 10.46 0.82 8.20
CA ARG A 12 11.12 1.60 9.27
C ARG A 12 10.17 2.18 10.30
N MET A 13 8.88 2.33 9.99
CA MET A 13 7.87 2.77 10.96
C MET A 13 7.73 1.83 12.15
N LEU A 14 8.07 0.55 11.97
CA LEU A 14 8.02 -0.49 13.01
C LEU A 14 9.31 -0.51 13.85
N LEU A 15 9.70 0.63 14.43
CA LEU A 15 10.89 0.72 15.28
C LEU A 15 10.81 -0.30 16.44
N GLY A 16 11.89 -1.04 16.68
CA GLY A 16 11.97 -2.10 17.69
C GLY A 16 11.24 -3.41 17.35
N LEU A 17 10.10 -3.35 16.66
CA LEU A 17 9.36 -4.54 16.24
C LEU A 17 9.94 -5.19 14.98
N ARG A 18 10.51 -4.39 14.07
CA ARG A 18 11.10 -4.85 12.81
C ARG A 18 12.13 -5.95 12.99
N GLU A 19 12.94 -5.90 14.04
CA GLU A 19 14.01 -6.89 14.30
C GLU A 19 13.46 -8.28 14.64
N ARG A 20 12.22 -8.34 15.14
CA ARG A 20 11.51 -9.58 15.48
C ARG A 20 10.72 -10.14 14.31
N LEU A 21 10.58 -9.36 13.23
CA LEU A 21 9.78 -9.72 12.06
C LEU A 21 10.66 -10.15 10.90
N SER A 22 10.19 -11.14 10.15
CA SER A 22 10.87 -11.55 8.93
C SER A 22 10.74 -10.44 7.88
N ILE A 23 11.88 -9.85 7.49
CA ILE A 23 11.92 -8.73 6.54
C ILE A 23 11.27 -9.07 5.19
N ARG A 24 11.40 -10.31 4.71
CA ARG A 24 10.82 -10.73 3.42
C ARG A 24 9.29 -10.65 3.46
N TRP A 25 8.69 -11.16 4.53
CA TRP A 25 7.24 -11.15 4.74
C TRP A 25 6.72 -9.75 5.08
N LEU A 26 7.52 -8.94 5.76
CA LEU A 26 7.19 -7.53 6.02
C LEU A 26 7.13 -6.72 4.72
N VAL A 27 8.13 -6.86 3.86
CA VAL A 27 8.14 -6.23 2.52
C VAL A 27 6.96 -6.71 1.69
N LEU A 28 6.65 -8.00 1.71
CA LEU A 28 5.46 -8.52 1.05
C LEU A 28 4.20 -7.81 1.57
N GLY A 29 4.03 -7.70 2.90
CA GLY A 29 2.91 -6.99 3.51
C GLY A 29 2.81 -5.53 3.07
N CYS A 30 3.94 -4.82 3.00
CA CYS A 30 4.00 -3.43 2.51
C CYS A 30 3.56 -3.26 1.05
N LEU A 31 3.57 -4.33 0.26
CA LEU A 31 3.18 -4.30 -1.16
C LEU A 31 1.83 -4.99 -1.41
N LEU A 32 1.36 -5.80 -0.47
CA LEU A 32 0.24 -6.71 -0.68
C LEU A 32 -1.07 -6.00 -1.07
N PRO A 33 -1.50 -4.89 -0.43
CA PRO A 33 -2.73 -4.20 -0.81
C PRO A 33 -2.70 -3.75 -2.27
N ASP A 34 -1.58 -3.14 -2.68
CA ASP A 34 -1.32 -2.67 -4.04
C ASP A 34 -1.24 -3.81 -5.06
N LEU A 35 -0.61 -4.94 -4.70
CA LEU A 35 -0.51 -6.12 -5.55
C LEU A 35 -1.86 -6.81 -5.78
N ILE A 36 -2.82 -6.61 -4.89
CA ILE A 36 -4.19 -7.08 -5.07
C ILE A 36 -4.95 -6.08 -5.95
N ASP A 37 -4.97 -4.81 -5.55
CA ASP A 37 -5.94 -3.86 -6.10
C ASP A 37 -5.53 -3.32 -7.47
N LYS A 38 -4.24 -3.07 -7.71
CA LYS A 38 -3.79 -2.48 -8.98
C LYS A 38 -3.97 -3.42 -10.16
N PRO A 39 -3.59 -4.72 -10.09
CA PRO A 39 -3.85 -5.64 -11.19
C PRO A 39 -5.35 -5.83 -11.45
N LEU A 40 -6.18 -5.89 -10.41
CA LEU A 40 -7.63 -5.97 -10.56
C LEU A 40 -8.18 -4.76 -11.29
N PHE A 41 -7.81 -3.56 -10.86
CA PHE A 41 -8.25 -2.31 -11.49
C PHE A 41 -7.78 -2.19 -12.95
N TYR A 42 -6.49 -2.38 -13.21
CA TYR A 42 -5.96 -2.24 -14.58
C TYR A 42 -6.41 -3.36 -15.52
N GLY A 43 -6.58 -4.58 -15.01
CA GLY A 43 -7.13 -5.68 -15.78
C GLY A 43 -8.56 -5.38 -16.23
N LEU A 44 -9.38 -4.80 -15.35
CA LEU A 44 -10.74 -4.36 -15.70
C LEU A 44 -10.73 -3.19 -16.69
N LEU A 45 -9.89 -2.18 -16.46
CA LEU A 45 -9.76 -1.05 -17.38
C LEU A 45 -9.35 -1.51 -18.79
N TRP A 46 -8.39 -2.45 -18.88
CA TRP A 46 -7.92 -3.00 -20.14
C TRP A 46 -8.99 -3.85 -20.85
N THR A 47 -9.73 -4.67 -20.12
CA THR A 47 -10.68 -5.63 -20.72
C THR A 47 -12.04 -5.02 -21.04
N ARG A 48 -12.49 -4.01 -20.29
CA ARG A 48 -13.84 -3.45 -20.40
C ARG A 48 -13.88 -1.98 -20.84
N GLY A 49 -12.73 -1.32 -20.97
CA GLY A 49 -12.63 0.08 -21.39
C GLY A 49 -13.10 1.11 -20.34
N HIS A 50 -13.84 0.67 -19.32
CA HIS A 50 -14.30 1.51 -18.21
C HIS A 50 -14.21 0.74 -16.87
N PRO A 51 -13.90 1.43 -15.76
CA PRO A 51 -13.95 0.82 -14.42
C PRO A 51 -15.37 0.36 -14.07
N ASP A 52 -15.51 -0.83 -13.45
CA ASP A 52 -16.80 -1.38 -13.00
C ASP A 52 -17.39 -0.50 -11.87
N ALA A 53 -18.72 -0.52 -11.70
CA ALA A 53 -19.38 0.18 -10.59
C ALA A 53 -18.89 -0.29 -9.20
N LEU A 54 -18.48 -1.56 -9.09
CA LEU A 54 -17.91 -2.12 -7.88
C LEU A 54 -16.43 -1.76 -7.72
N ILE A 55 -15.62 -1.88 -8.77
CA ILE A 55 -14.16 -1.62 -8.75
C ILE A 55 -13.85 -0.45 -9.67
N SER A 56 -14.00 0.75 -9.11
CA SER A 56 -13.87 2.00 -9.84
C SER A 56 -12.57 2.77 -9.59
N GLY A 57 -11.65 2.22 -8.82
CA GLY A 57 -10.39 2.88 -8.45
C GLY A 57 -9.29 1.89 -8.06
N SER A 58 -8.08 2.43 -7.84
CA SER A 58 -6.88 1.65 -7.52
C SER A 58 -6.83 1.12 -6.08
N ARG A 59 -7.85 1.44 -5.27
CA ARG A 59 -8.02 0.98 -3.88
C ARG A 59 -9.32 0.18 -3.82
N SER A 60 -9.22 -1.12 -3.58
CA SER A 60 -10.34 -2.06 -3.56
C SER A 60 -10.23 -2.97 -2.33
N VAL A 61 -10.39 -4.29 -2.51
CA VAL A 61 -10.38 -5.30 -1.45
C VAL A 61 -9.11 -5.22 -0.59
N GLY A 62 -7.94 -5.07 -1.21
CA GLY A 62 -6.64 -5.02 -0.51
C GLY A 62 -6.50 -3.86 0.46
N HIS A 63 -7.21 -2.76 0.23
CA HIS A 63 -7.21 -1.58 1.09
C HIS A 63 -8.37 -1.55 2.10
N THR A 64 -9.15 -2.63 2.21
CA THR A 64 -10.26 -2.68 3.17
C THR A 64 -9.79 -2.99 4.59
N GLY A 65 -10.48 -2.41 5.57
CA GLY A 65 -10.34 -2.80 6.97
C GLY A 65 -10.72 -4.28 7.18
N LEU A 66 -11.70 -4.79 6.42
CA LEU A 66 -12.08 -6.20 6.46
C LEU A 66 -10.94 -7.13 6.03
N PHE A 67 -10.20 -6.79 4.97
CA PHE A 67 -9.02 -7.54 4.55
C PHE A 67 -7.93 -7.51 5.63
N ALA A 68 -7.64 -6.35 6.21
CA ALA A 68 -6.69 -6.24 7.31
C ALA A 68 -7.13 -7.06 8.54
N LEU A 69 -8.41 -7.03 8.90
CA LEU A 69 -8.99 -7.82 9.99
C LEU A 69 -8.92 -9.33 9.70
N ALA A 70 -9.18 -9.74 8.47
CA ALA A 70 -9.06 -11.15 8.07
C ALA A 70 -7.61 -11.64 8.17
N LEU A 71 -6.64 -10.84 7.74
CA LEU A 71 -5.21 -11.14 7.92
C LEU A 71 -4.80 -11.19 9.39
N LEU A 72 -5.32 -10.27 10.21
CA LEU A 72 -5.07 -10.26 11.65
C LEU A 72 -5.65 -11.52 12.31
N ALA A 73 -6.90 -11.88 11.99
CA ALA A 73 -7.54 -13.10 12.47
C ALA A 73 -6.74 -14.34 12.06
N LEU A 74 -6.25 -14.39 10.82
CA LEU A 74 -5.39 -15.48 10.33
C LEU A 74 -4.06 -15.55 11.09
N ALA A 75 -3.44 -14.40 11.37
CA ALA A 75 -2.21 -14.32 12.16
C ALA A 75 -2.41 -14.85 13.60
N PHE A 76 -3.54 -14.52 14.22
CA PHE A 76 -3.91 -15.06 15.54
C PHE A 76 -4.23 -16.56 15.51
N ALA A 77 -4.99 -17.02 14.51
CA ALA A 77 -5.40 -18.41 14.39
C ALA A 77 -4.20 -19.34 14.16
N LEU A 78 -3.32 -18.98 13.22
CA LEU A 78 -2.20 -19.82 12.81
C LEU A 78 -0.91 -19.56 13.58
N ARG A 79 -0.82 -18.42 14.29
CA ARG A 79 0.33 -17.99 15.10
C ARG A 79 1.67 -18.07 14.36
N ARG A 80 1.67 -17.89 13.03
CA ARG A 80 2.90 -17.96 12.22
C ARG A 80 3.60 -16.60 12.23
N PRO A 81 4.92 -16.54 12.51
CA PRO A 81 5.66 -15.26 12.54
C PRO A 81 5.64 -14.53 11.19
N ALA A 82 5.54 -15.28 10.09
CA ALA A 82 5.38 -14.72 8.75
C ALA A 82 4.09 -13.87 8.61
N LEU A 83 2.96 -14.36 9.15
CA LEU A 83 1.68 -13.65 9.06
C LEU A 83 1.70 -12.35 9.87
N TRP A 84 2.35 -12.37 11.04
CA TRP A 84 2.58 -11.16 11.83
C TRP A 84 3.40 -10.10 11.09
N ALA A 85 4.41 -10.53 10.32
CA ALA A 85 5.17 -9.62 9.47
C ALA A 85 4.33 -9.08 8.30
N VAL A 86 3.50 -9.91 7.67
CA VAL A 86 2.60 -9.48 6.60
C VAL A 86 1.59 -8.45 7.11
N ILE A 87 0.87 -8.73 8.21
CA ILE A 87 -0.12 -7.77 8.74
C ILE A 87 0.54 -6.48 9.19
N ALA A 88 1.74 -6.53 9.77
CA ALA A 88 2.48 -5.32 10.14
C ALA A 88 2.87 -4.50 8.89
N GLY A 89 3.21 -5.15 7.77
CA GLY A 89 3.46 -4.48 6.50
C GLY A 89 2.19 -3.87 5.89
N VAL A 90 1.07 -4.58 5.94
CA VAL A 90 -0.24 -4.06 5.49
C VAL A 90 -0.66 -2.87 6.35
N ALA A 91 -0.46 -2.93 7.66
CA ALA A 91 -0.80 -1.83 8.57
C ALA A 91 0.02 -0.56 8.27
N THR A 92 1.32 -0.69 8.00
CA THR A 92 2.14 0.47 7.61
C THR A 92 1.80 0.99 6.22
N HIS A 93 1.42 0.10 5.29
CA HIS A 93 0.89 0.49 3.99
C HIS A 93 -0.35 1.38 4.13
N LEU A 94 -1.38 0.89 4.84
CA LEU A 94 -2.61 1.65 5.10
C LEU A 94 -2.31 2.97 5.84
N GLY A 95 -1.43 2.94 6.84
CA GLY A 95 -1.05 4.15 7.58
C GLY A 95 -0.39 5.22 6.70
N LEU A 96 0.46 4.82 5.75
CA LEU A 96 1.10 5.73 4.80
C LEU A 96 0.09 6.31 3.81
N ASP A 97 -0.82 5.50 3.30
CA ASP A 97 -1.86 5.97 2.38
C ASP A 97 -2.85 6.93 3.08
N ILE A 98 -3.23 6.64 4.33
CA ILE A 98 -4.01 7.57 5.18
C ILE A 98 -3.24 8.87 5.39
N GLY A 99 -1.95 8.77 5.74
CA GLY A 99 -1.09 9.94 5.93
C GLY A 99 -0.99 10.81 4.68
N GLY A 100 -0.86 10.17 3.51
CA GLY A 100 -0.84 10.87 2.22
C GLY A 100 -2.13 11.61 1.93
N GLU A 101 -3.27 11.00 2.25
CA GLU A 101 -4.57 11.66 2.11
C GLU A 101 -4.78 12.83 3.08
N LEU A 102 -4.33 12.70 4.32
CA LEU A 102 -4.38 13.79 5.31
C LEU A 102 -3.52 14.99 4.90
N VAL A 103 -2.42 14.76 4.18
CA VAL A 103 -1.49 15.82 3.72
C VAL A 103 -1.93 16.43 2.39
N ALA A 104 -2.28 15.60 1.40
CA ALA A 104 -2.62 16.05 0.06
C ALA A 104 -4.09 16.49 -0.09
N GLY A 105 -4.93 16.17 0.91
CA GLY A 105 -6.37 16.35 0.87
C GLY A 105 -7.08 15.15 0.23
N ALA A 106 -8.29 14.88 0.73
CA ALA A 106 -9.18 13.86 0.18
C ALA A 106 -10.13 14.51 -0.84
N THR A 107 -10.34 13.85 -1.99
CA THR A 107 -11.56 14.11 -2.77
C THR A 107 -12.67 13.18 -2.27
N ASN A 108 -13.90 13.68 -2.21
CA ASN A 108 -15.04 12.95 -1.61
C ASN A 108 -15.27 11.57 -2.23
N ASP A 109 -14.90 11.36 -3.50
CA ASP A 109 -15.12 10.10 -4.21
C ASP A 109 -13.89 9.17 -4.28
N SER A 110 -12.68 9.66 -3.96
CA SER A 110 -11.43 8.89 -4.05
C SER A 110 -10.81 8.58 -2.68
N SER A 111 -11.52 8.90 -1.60
CA SER A 111 -11.00 8.80 -0.23
C SER A 111 -10.69 7.36 0.17
N ILE A 112 -9.55 7.15 0.82
CA ILE A 112 -9.15 5.87 1.42
C ILE A 112 -10.15 5.41 2.49
N TRP A 113 -10.82 6.34 3.17
CA TRP A 113 -11.81 6.01 4.20
C TRP A 113 -12.96 5.17 3.63
N ILE A 114 -13.34 5.41 2.38
CA ILE A 114 -14.35 4.60 1.68
C ILE A 114 -13.88 3.15 1.54
N ALA A 115 -12.60 2.92 1.20
CA ALA A 115 -12.03 1.58 1.12
C ALA A 115 -11.92 0.93 2.51
N ILE A 116 -11.34 1.64 3.49
CA ILE A 116 -11.11 1.12 4.84
C ILE A 116 -12.42 0.65 5.48
N PHE A 117 -13.46 1.47 5.38
CA PHE A 117 -14.75 1.18 5.99
C PHE A 117 -15.70 0.45 5.05
N PHE A 118 -15.26 -0.04 3.89
CA PHE A 118 -16.11 -0.89 3.06
C PHE A 118 -16.47 -2.20 3.82
N PRO A 119 -17.74 -2.65 3.82
CA PRO A 119 -18.91 -2.08 3.13
C PRO A 119 -19.77 -1.13 4.00
N ALA A 120 -19.33 -0.78 5.21
CA ALA A 120 -20.10 0.06 6.15
C ALA A 120 -20.39 1.48 5.64
N LEU A 121 -19.48 2.11 4.87
CA LEU A 121 -19.71 3.42 4.24
C LEU A 121 -20.35 3.33 2.84
N GLY A 122 -20.69 2.12 2.38
CA GLY A 122 -21.34 1.88 1.10
C GLY A 122 -20.83 0.64 0.38
N TRP A 123 -21.54 0.28 -0.69
CA TRP A 123 -21.28 -0.92 -1.50
C TRP A 123 -20.36 -0.68 -2.72
N ARG A 124 -19.63 0.43 -2.73
CA ARG A 124 -18.69 0.78 -3.81
C ARG A 124 -17.30 1.05 -3.26
N PHE A 125 -16.28 0.72 -4.04
CA PHE A 125 -14.92 1.17 -3.77
C PHE A 125 -14.72 2.64 -4.20
N PRO A 126 -13.65 3.31 -3.72
CA PRO A 126 -13.26 4.62 -4.19
C PRO A 126 -13.16 4.67 -5.73
N ARG A 127 -13.46 5.84 -6.30
CA ARG A 127 -13.29 6.12 -7.72
C ARG A 127 -11.93 6.74 -7.97
N ALA A 128 -11.22 6.22 -8.96
CA ALA A 128 -10.07 6.88 -9.52
C ALA A 128 -10.55 7.96 -10.50
N PRO A 129 -10.07 9.22 -10.40
CA PRO A 129 -10.49 10.28 -11.30
C PRO A 129 -9.87 10.17 -12.71
N PHE A 130 -8.94 9.25 -12.93
CA PHE A 130 -8.18 9.15 -14.17
C PHE A 130 -8.74 8.10 -15.14
N HIS A 131 -8.74 8.43 -16.42
CA HIS A 131 -9.27 7.62 -17.52
C HIS A 131 -8.17 6.82 -18.25
N SER A 132 -6.90 7.08 -17.96
CA SER A 132 -5.77 6.38 -18.57
C SER A 132 -4.59 6.17 -17.62
N LEU A 133 -3.71 5.22 -17.97
CA LEU A 133 -2.45 4.97 -17.26
C LEU A 133 -1.52 6.19 -17.25
N VAL A 134 -1.47 6.92 -18.36
CA VAL A 134 -0.61 8.10 -18.52
C VAL A 134 -1.07 9.22 -17.59
N GLU A 135 -2.38 9.44 -17.52
CA GLU A 135 -2.98 10.42 -16.61
C GLU A 135 -2.71 10.07 -15.14
N HIS A 136 -2.83 8.80 -14.76
CA HIS A 136 -2.48 8.36 -13.41
C HIS A 136 -1.01 8.62 -13.07
N LEU A 137 -0.09 8.29 -13.99
CA LEU A 137 1.34 8.54 -13.79
C LEU A 137 1.64 10.02 -13.65
N ARG A 138 1.01 10.87 -14.48
CA ARG A 138 1.15 12.32 -14.43
C ARG A 138 0.66 12.90 -13.09
N ILE A 139 -0.58 12.59 -12.69
CA ILE A 139 -1.15 13.05 -11.43
C ILE A 139 -0.29 12.60 -10.25
N THR A 140 0.23 11.37 -10.31
CA THR A 140 1.13 10.88 -9.26
C THR A 140 2.47 11.62 -9.24
N ALA A 141 3.02 11.96 -10.41
CA ALA A 141 4.27 12.70 -10.55
C ALA A 141 4.14 14.18 -10.15
N GLU A 142 2.91 14.70 -10.05
CA GLU A 142 2.62 16.05 -9.56
C GLU A 142 2.38 16.06 -8.03
N ASN A 143 2.19 14.89 -7.40
CA ASN A 143 1.93 14.79 -5.97
C ASN A 143 3.23 14.80 -5.15
N LEU A 144 3.49 15.92 -4.46
CA LEU A 144 4.69 16.11 -3.65
C LEU A 144 4.85 15.07 -2.53
N TYR A 145 3.75 14.64 -1.90
CA TYR A 145 3.80 13.60 -0.87
C TYR A 145 4.33 12.29 -1.45
N VAL A 146 3.84 11.92 -2.63
CA VAL A 146 4.27 10.71 -3.32
C VAL A 146 5.74 10.80 -3.72
N ILE A 147 6.15 11.90 -4.35
CA ILE A 147 7.55 12.11 -4.76
C ILE A 147 8.49 12.06 -3.55
N ALA A 148 8.17 12.82 -2.49
CA ALA A 148 8.98 12.89 -1.30
C ALA A 148 9.13 11.52 -0.65
N GLY A 149 8.04 10.77 -0.49
CA GLY A 149 8.11 9.44 0.11
C GLY A 149 8.78 8.41 -0.79
N GLU A 150 8.69 8.50 -2.11
CA GLU A 150 9.47 7.65 -3.03
C GLU A 150 10.98 7.93 -2.90
N ILE A 151 11.39 9.20 -2.82
CA ILE A 151 12.79 9.60 -2.60
C ILE A 151 13.29 9.10 -1.25
N VAL A 152 12.56 9.40 -0.17
CA VAL A 152 12.93 9.01 1.20
C VAL A 152 12.97 7.49 1.33
N GLY A 153 11.94 6.80 0.83
CA GLY A 153 11.86 5.35 0.82
C GLY A 153 13.00 4.70 0.03
N GLY A 154 13.30 5.23 -1.16
CA GLY A 154 14.42 4.80 -1.98
C GLY A 154 15.77 4.99 -1.28
N ALA A 155 15.99 6.14 -0.65
CA ALA A 155 17.22 6.42 0.10
C ALA A 155 17.42 5.45 1.29
N ILE A 156 16.33 5.11 2.00
CA ILE A 156 16.36 4.12 3.08
C ILE A 156 16.77 2.74 2.56
N LEU A 157 16.21 2.30 1.44
CA LEU A 157 16.50 1.01 0.84
C LEU A 157 17.92 0.96 0.29
N LEU A 158 18.37 2.01 -0.40
CA LEU A 158 19.73 2.12 -0.93
C LEU A 158 20.76 2.06 0.20
N ARG A 159 20.52 2.79 1.30
CA ARG A 159 21.38 2.73 2.49
C ARG A 159 21.42 1.33 3.08
N ALA A 160 20.26 0.66 3.22
CA ALA A 160 20.18 -0.69 3.77
C ALA A 160 20.97 -1.69 2.92
N TRP A 161 20.88 -1.57 1.59
CA TRP A 161 21.63 -2.38 0.66
C TRP A 161 23.13 -2.11 0.72
N TRP A 162 23.54 -0.84 0.79
CA TRP A 162 24.96 -0.48 0.89
C TRP A 162 25.61 -1.02 2.16
N LEU A 163 24.93 -0.91 3.30
CA LEU A 163 25.40 -1.48 4.56
C LEU A 163 25.54 -3.01 4.49
N ARG A 164 24.58 -3.70 3.85
CA ARG A 164 24.70 -5.15 3.64
C ARG A 164 25.91 -5.53 2.80
N ARG A 165 26.19 -4.78 1.72
CA ARG A 165 27.37 -5.04 0.89
C ARG A 165 28.67 -4.92 1.67
N LYS A 166 28.82 -3.85 2.49
CA LYS A 166 30.03 -3.62 3.29
C LYS A 166 30.34 -4.79 4.23
N VAL A 167 29.31 -5.32 4.89
CA VAL A 167 29.45 -6.47 5.79
C VAL A 167 29.85 -7.75 5.05
N GLN A 168 29.47 -7.92 3.79
CA GLN A 168 29.85 -9.09 2.98
C GLN A 168 31.25 -8.99 2.37
N SER A 169 31.83 -7.78 2.34
CA SER A 169 33.17 -7.51 1.79
C SER A 169 34.26 -7.40 2.87
N SER A 170 33.93 -7.58 4.13
CA SER A 170 34.83 -7.59 5.30
C SER A 170 34.90 -8.99 5.89
#